data_AF-A0A2A9K2E2-F1
#
_entry.id   AF-A0A2A9K2E2-F1
#
_cell.length_a   1.000
_cell.length_b   1.000
_cell.length_c   1.000
_cell.angle_alpha   90.00
_cell.angle_beta   90.00
_cell.angle_gamma   90.00
#
_symmetry.space_group_name_H-M   'P 1'
#
loop_
_entity.id
_entity.type
_entity.pdbx_description
1 polymer ?
#
loop_
_entity_poly.entity_id
_entity_poly.type
_entity_poly.pdbx_seq_one_letter_code
_entity_poly.pdbx_strand_id
1 'polypeptide(L)'
;MAFEALITITRNATTLLIAHGDTVRLSGPNGVASGLVFLRVDPDVGPANTSYLHIRSGDSWIFADGATQLQRFSPRLIQTPVLAITRLDTV
;
A
#
# COMPACT_ATOMS: atom_id res chain seq x y z
N MET A 1 17.51 -3.07 -1.54
CA MET A 1 17.06 -4.41 -1.08
C MET A 1 15.55 -4.43 -1.15
N ALA A 2 14.97 -5.54 -1.60
CA ALA A 2 13.52 -5.77 -1.57
C ALA A 2 12.94 -5.45 -0.18
N PHE A 3 11.67 -5.07 -0.09
CA PHE A 3 11.02 -4.76 1.18
C PHE A 3 9.63 -5.39 1.29
N GLU A 4 9.18 -5.54 2.54
CA GLU A 4 7.80 -5.83 2.88
C GLU A 4 7.26 -4.72 3.79
N ALA A 5 6.04 -4.26 3.55
CA ALA A 5 5.45 -3.17 4.32
C ALA A 5 3.95 -3.36 4.53
N LEU A 6 3.46 -2.89 5.66
CA LEU A 6 2.04 -2.68 5.93
C LEU A 6 1.70 -1.23 5.58
N ILE A 7 0.78 -1.03 4.64
CA ILE A 7 0.29 0.27 4.22
C ILE A 7 -1.15 0.45 4.71
N THR A 8 -1.38 1.54 5.40
CA THR A 8 -2.71 1.92 5.88
C THR A 8 -3.33 2.91 4.90
N ILE A 9 -4.55 2.65 4.42
CA ILE A 9 -5.31 3.52 3.52
C ILE A 9 -6.75 3.68 4.02
N THR A 10 -7.45 4.70 3.52
CA THR A 10 -8.89 4.84 3.77
C THR A 10 -9.67 3.71 3.10
N ARG A 11 -10.60 3.09 3.83
CA ARG A 11 -11.58 2.12 3.31
C ARG A 11 -12.78 2.88 2.72
N ASN A 12 -13.00 2.74 1.42
CA ASN A 12 -14.18 3.25 0.72
C ASN A 12 -14.49 2.38 -0.51
N ALA A 13 -15.59 2.68 -1.21
CA ALA A 13 -16.02 1.92 -2.39
C ALA A 13 -14.95 1.81 -3.50
N THR A 14 -14.06 2.81 -3.61
CA THR A 14 -12.98 2.80 -4.61
C THR A 14 -11.81 1.95 -4.14
N THR A 15 -11.33 2.17 -2.91
CA THR A 15 -10.16 1.44 -2.40
C THR A 15 -10.45 -0.03 -2.12
N LEU A 16 -11.71 -0.40 -1.89
CA LEU A 16 -12.16 -1.81 -1.79
C LEU A 16 -11.86 -2.65 -3.04
N LEU A 17 -11.63 -2.01 -4.19
CA LEU A 17 -11.26 -2.69 -5.42
C LEU A 17 -9.77 -3.04 -5.53
N ILE A 18 -8.94 -2.55 -4.61
CA ILE A 18 -7.55 -2.99 -4.50
C ILE A 18 -7.57 -4.35 -3.82
N ALA A 19 -7.20 -5.39 -4.53
CA ALA A 19 -7.29 -6.78 -4.10
C ALA A 19 -5.92 -7.46 -3.99
N HIS A 20 -5.89 -8.65 -3.41
CA HIS A 20 -4.73 -9.54 -3.45
C HIS A 20 -4.27 -9.78 -4.90
N GLY A 21 -2.96 -9.69 -5.12
CA GLY A 21 -2.33 -9.87 -6.43
C GLY A 21 -2.28 -8.60 -7.28
N ASP A 22 -2.92 -7.49 -6.86
CA ASP A 22 -2.80 -6.23 -7.58
C ASP A 22 -1.39 -5.66 -7.47
N THR A 23 -0.87 -5.17 -8.61
CA THR A 23 0.29 -4.29 -8.63
C THR A 23 -0.13 -2.88 -8.24
N VAL A 24 0.56 -2.33 -7.26
CA VAL A 24 0.37 -0.97 -6.77
C VAL A 24 1.66 -0.18 -6.83
N ARG A 25 1.54 1.14 -6.94
CA ARG A 25 2.63 2.10 -6.96
C ARG A 25 2.52 2.98 -5.73
N LEU A 26 3.59 3.04 -4.95
CA LEU A 26 3.78 3.97 -3.85
C LEU A 26 4.61 5.14 -4.37
N SER A 27 4.16 6.36 -4.13
CA SER A 27 4.89 7.57 -4.52
C SER A 27 4.99 8.54 -3.36
N GLY A 28 6.16 9.17 -3.24
CA GLY A 28 6.46 10.16 -2.21
C GLY A 28 7.69 11.00 -2.56
N PRO A 29 8.22 11.77 -1.60
CA PRO A 29 9.36 12.66 -1.83
C PRO A 29 10.65 11.90 -2.20
N ASN A 30 10.79 10.65 -1.73
CA ASN A 30 11.97 9.83 -1.99
C ASN A 30 11.91 9.07 -3.33
N GLY A 31 10.82 9.21 -4.08
CA GLY A 31 10.65 8.59 -5.38
C GLY A 31 9.43 7.67 -5.42
N VAL A 32 9.60 6.54 -6.11
CA VAL A 32 8.52 5.62 -6.44
C VAL A 32 8.97 4.19 -6.23
N ALA A 33 8.15 3.42 -5.52
CA ALA A 33 8.25 1.97 -5.44
C ALA A 33 7.01 1.31 -6.07
N SER A 34 7.19 0.16 -6.69
CA SER A 34 6.11 -0.70 -7.16
C SER A 34 6.10 -2.01 -6.37
N GLY A 35 4.93 -2.50 -6.02
CA GLY A 35 4.81 -3.74 -5.25
C GLY A 35 3.51 -4.48 -5.52
N LEU A 36 3.45 -5.71 -5.05
CA LEU A 36 2.27 -6.56 -5.12
C LEU A 36 1.56 -6.54 -3.76
N VAL A 37 0.23 -6.43 -3.79
CA VAL A 37 -0.61 -6.62 -2.60
C VAL A 37 -0.64 -8.11 -2.26
N PHE A 38 0.09 -8.50 -1.23
CA PHE A 38 0.16 -9.88 -0.74
C PHE A 38 -1.02 -10.22 0.18
N LEU A 39 -1.53 -9.24 0.94
CA LEU A 39 -2.71 -9.41 1.77
C LEU A 39 -3.43 -8.08 1.90
N ARG A 40 -4.75 -8.14 1.98
CA ARG A 40 -5.62 -7.03 2.38
C ARG A 40 -6.39 -7.43 3.63
N VAL A 41 -6.42 -6.53 4.61
CA VAL A 41 -7.23 -6.69 5.82
C VAL A 41 -8.14 -5.48 5.98
N ASP A 42 -9.44 -5.74 6.10
CA ASP A 42 -10.48 -4.74 6.36
C ASP A 42 -11.10 -5.06 7.73
N PRO A 43 -10.52 -4.57 8.84
CA PRO A 43 -10.97 -4.98 10.17
C PRO A 43 -12.37 -4.44 10.49
N ASP A 44 -13.18 -5.29 11.13
CA ASP A 44 -14.47 -4.90 11.71
C ASP A 44 -14.30 -4.28 13.11
N VAL A 45 -13.15 -4.50 13.74
CA VAL A 45 -12.76 -3.95 15.05
C VAL A 45 -11.45 -3.18 14.89
N GLY A 46 -11.46 -1.87 15.16
CA GLY A 46 -10.30 -0.98 14.98
C GLY A 46 -10.72 0.41 14.49
N PRO A 47 -9.77 1.22 13.96
CA PRO A 47 -10.08 2.51 13.36
C PRO A 47 -11.10 2.33 12.23
N ALA A 48 -12.26 2.96 12.38
CA ALA A 48 -13.30 2.92 11.36
C ALA A 48 -12.75 3.43 10.01
N ASN A 49 -13.28 2.91 8.92
CA ASN A 49 -12.95 3.33 7.56
C ASN A 49 -11.46 3.20 7.19
N THR A 50 -10.80 2.15 7.67
CA THR A 50 -9.39 1.88 7.37
C THR A 50 -9.21 0.49 6.76
N SER A 51 -8.29 0.39 5.81
CA SER A 51 -7.83 -0.86 5.20
C SER A 51 -6.32 -0.97 5.34
N TYR A 52 -5.83 -2.18 5.57
CA TYR A 52 -4.41 -2.47 5.66
C TYR A 52 -3.99 -3.35 4.49
N LEU A 53 -2.93 -2.95 3.79
CA LEU A 53 -2.37 -3.66 2.66
C LEU A 53 -0.96 -4.11 3.02
N HIS A 54 -0.72 -5.40 3.03
CA HIS A 54 0.63 -5.94 3.04
C HIS A 54 1.16 -5.92 1.61
N ILE A 55 2.20 -5.12 1.38
CA ILE A 55 2.87 -4.99 0.08
C ILE A 55 4.24 -5.65 0.13
N ARG A 56 4.55 -6.41 -0.93
CA ARG A 56 5.89 -6.93 -1.20
C ARG A 56 6.45 -6.27 -2.45
N SER A 57 7.69 -5.80 -2.38
CA SER A 57 8.34 -5.10 -3.49
C SER A 57 9.77 -5.60 -3.69
N GLY A 58 10.18 -5.71 -4.94
CA GLY A 58 11.59 -5.91 -5.31
C GLY A 58 12.42 -4.61 -5.24
N ASP A 59 11.77 -3.46 -5.10
CA ASP A 59 12.43 -2.16 -5.05
C ASP A 59 13.07 -1.91 -3.68
N SER A 60 13.91 -0.88 -3.61
CA SER A 60 14.54 -0.47 -2.35
C SER A 60 13.56 0.25 -1.43
N TRP A 61 13.59 -0.07 -0.13
CA TRP A 61 12.79 0.59 0.91
C TRP A 61 12.82 2.13 0.83
N ILE A 62 13.98 2.72 0.49
CA ILE A 62 14.14 4.18 0.39
C ILE A 62 13.09 4.84 -0.52
N PHE A 63 12.58 4.12 -1.53
CA PHE A 63 11.57 4.64 -2.45
C PHE A 63 10.13 4.57 -1.91
N ALA A 64 9.87 3.70 -0.93
CA ALA A 64 8.59 3.57 -0.24
C ALA A 64 8.54 4.36 1.07
N ASP A 65 9.70 4.65 1.66
CA ASP A 65 9.81 5.43 2.88
C ASP A 65 9.26 6.84 2.67
N GLY A 66 8.32 7.24 3.52
CA GLY A 66 7.61 8.50 3.38
C GLY A 66 6.66 8.59 2.18
N ALA A 67 6.29 7.48 1.53
CA ALA A 67 5.28 7.52 0.48
C ALA A 67 3.96 8.09 1.00
N THR A 68 3.38 9.04 0.25
CA THR A 68 2.15 9.75 0.64
C THR A 68 0.95 9.32 -0.18
N GLN A 69 1.17 8.59 -1.26
CA GLN A 69 0.13 8.20 -2.19
C GLN A 69 0.32 6.77 -2.68
N LEU A 70 -0.79 6.04 -2.74
CA LEU A 70 -0.88 4.70 -3.33
C LEU A 70 -1.76 4.76 -4.57
N GLN A 71 -1.28 4.14 -5.65
CA GLN A 71 -1.98 4.04 -6.92
C GLN A 71 -2.10 2.60 -7.39
N ARG A 72 -3.21 2.27 -8.03
CA ARG A 72 -3.44 0.99 -8.72
C ARG A 72 -4.06 1.28 -10.08
N PHE A 73 -3.49 0.79 -11.18
CA PHE A 73 -3.79 1.32 -12.52
C PHE A 73 -4.81 0.51 -13.35
N SER A 74 -4.86 -0.82 -13.19
CA SER A 74 -5.66 -1.70 -14.06
C SER A 74 -6.66 -2.52 -13.24
N PRO A 75 -7.95 -2.63 -13.62
CA PRO A 75 -8.57 -2.09 -14.84
C PRO A 75 -8.93 -0.60 -14.80
N ARG A 76 -8.79 0.08 -13.67
CA ARG A 76 -8.99 1.54 -13.56
C ARG A 76 -8.05 2.14 -12.54
N LEU A 77 -7.73 3.43 -12.72
CA LEU A 77 -6.94 4.19 -11.75
C LEU A 77 -7.70 4.32 -10.43
N ILE A 78 -7.09 3.80 -9.37
CA ILE A 78 -7.43 4.07 -7.98
C ILE A 78 -6.26 4.85 -7.41
N GLN A 79 -6.54 5.98 -6.78
CA GLN A 79 -5.57 6.80 -6.09
C GLN A 79 -6.08 7.11 -4.69
N THR A 80 -5.25 6.88 -3.67
CA THR A 80 -5.62 7.08 -2.28
C THR A 80 -4.41 7.56 -1.48
N PRO A 81 -4.61 8.45 -0.48
CA PRO A 81 -3.53 8.83 0.42
C PRO A 81 -3.06 7.63 1.23
N VAL A 82 -1.76 7.56 1.46
CA VAL A 82 -1.16 6.65 2.42
C VAL A 82 -1.26 7.30 3.80
N LEU A 83 -1.96 6.64 4.72
CA LEU A 83 -2.17 7.13 6.08
C LEU A 83 -1.03 6.75 7.01
N ALA A 84 -0.44 5.57 6.80
CA ALA A 84 0.72 5.09 7.54
C ALA A 84 1.46 4.01 6.73
N ILE A 85 2.75 3.87 7.01
CA ILE A 85 3.62 2.84 6.46
C ILE A 85 4.41 2.23 7.60
N THR A 86 4.35 0.92 7.73
CA THR A 86 5.17 0.16 8.67
C THR A 86 6.01 -0.84 7.89
N ARG A 87 7.33 -0.70 7.94
CA ARG A 87 8.26 -1.69 7.38
C ARG A 87 8.17 -3.00 8.18
N LEU A 88 8.13 -4.14 7.50
CA LEU A 88 7.94 -5.47 8.11
C LEU A 88 9.20 -6.35 8.03
N ASP A 89 10.12 -6.05 7.11
CA ASP A 89 11.34 -6.83 6.84
C ASP A 89 12.51 -6.52 7.80
N THR A 90 12.23 -6.11 9.03
CA THR A 90 13.25 -5.90 10.07
C THR A 90 13.29 -7.06 11.05
N VAL A 91 14.03 -8.11 10.68
CA VAL A 91 14.84 -8.92 11.60
C VAL A 91 16.23 -9.06 10.99
#